data_AF-V4T527-F1
#
_entry.id   AF-V4T527-F1
#
_cell.length_a   1.000
_cell.length_b   1.000
_cell.length_c   1.000
_cell.angle_alpha   90.00
_cell.angle_beta   90.00
_cell.angle_gamma   90.00
#
_symmetry.space_group_name_H-M   'P 1'
#
loop_
_entity.id
_entity.type
_entity.pdbx_description
1 polymer ?
#
loop_
_entity_poly.entity_id
_entity_poly.type
_entity_poly.pdbx_seq_one_letter_code
_entity_poly.pdbx_strand_id
1 'polypeptide(L)'
;MSILTNDNASMHLRARRPYQVVVAATRNMGIGKDGKLPWNLPSDLKFFKQLTMSTSDPGKRNAVVMGRKTWESIPPLYRPLPGRLNVVLTRSGGFNIASLENVEICGSIHLALELLAEPPYCSSIEKVFVIGGGQILREALNAPECDAIHITKIETSIECDTFIPAIDLSLFQHRYSSQPLVENNIQFSFVTYVRMKFNLLRSFPLHTTEVLQEKGIRTRDGDIDGDYLDRQL
;
A
#
# COMPACT_ATOMS: atom_id res chain seq x y z
N MET A 1 39.96 27.77 -13.76
CA MET A 1 38.91 26.96 -14.41
C MET A 1 38.36 26.01 -13.37
N SER A 2 37.26 26.41 -12.76
CA SER A 2 36.51 25.65 -11.77
C SER A 2 35.34 24.95 -12.47
N ILE A 3 35.28 23.62 -12.40
CA ILE A 3 34.02 22.90 -12.53
C ILE A 3 33.96 21.93 -11.36
N LEU A 4 33.35 22.40 -10.28
CA LEU A 4 32.72 21.55 -9.28
C LEU A 4 31.42 21.07 -9.93
N THR A 5 31.35 19.80 -10.32
CA THR A 5 30.06 19.20 -10.71
C THR A 5 29.25 18.97 -9.45
N ASN A 6 28.16 19.70 -9.40
CA ASN A 6 27.18 19.78 -8.32
C ASN A 6 26.37 18.48 -8.25
N ASP A 7 26.82 17.51 -7.44
CA ASP A 7 26.05 16.31 -7.08
C ASP A 7 24.96 16.66 -6.05
N ASN A 8 23.93 17.39 -6.50
CA ASN A 8 22.77 17.63 -5.66
C ASN A 8 21.46 17.52 -6.47
N ALA A 9 20.65 16.55 -6.04
CA ALA A 9 19.21 16.43 -6.26
C ALA A 9 18.71 16.07 -7.67
N SER A 10 18.98 14.83 -8.10
CA SER A 10 17.94 14.04 -8.77
C SER A 10 17.50 12.93 -7.82
N MET A 11 16.67 13.28 -6.84
CA MET A 11 15.80 12.26 -6.23
C MET A 11 14.80 11.88 -7.31
N HIS A 12 15.16 10.94 -8.18
CA HIS A 12 14.15 10.14 -8.84
C HIS A 12 13.25 9.62 -7.73
N LEU A 13 11.98 10.06 -7.73
CA LEU A 13 10.94 9.41 -6.95
C LEU A 13 10.91 7.96 -7.44
N ARG A 14 11.69 7.10 -6.79
CA ARG A 14 11.73 5.68 -7.11
C ARG A 14 10.30 5.18 -7.00
N ALA A 15 9.81 4.60 -8.10
CA ALA A 15 8.47 4.04 -8.12
C ALA A 15 8.38 2.99 -7.01
N ARG A 16 7.46 3.19 -6.05
CA ARG A 16 7.20 2.20 -5.00
C ARG A 16 6.05 1.33 -5.44
N ARG A 17 6.15 0.02 -5.20
CA ARG A 17 5.01 -0.86 -5.43
C ARG A 17 3.93 -0.64 -4.38
N PRO A 18 2.64 -0.61 -4.77
CA PRO A 18 1.58 -0.74 -3.81
C PRO A 18 1.59 -2.14 -3.19
N TYR A 19 0.97 -2.27 -2.02
CA TYR A 19 0.87 -3.54 -1.31
C TYR A 19 -0.52 -3.73 -0.70
N GLN A 20 -0.77 -4.94 -0.23
CA GLN A 20 -1.96 -5.31 0.52
C GLN A 20 -1.56 -5.78 1.92
N VAL A 21 -2.42 -5.59 2.90
CA VAL A 21 -2.21 -6.13 4.25
C VAL A 21 -2.99 -7.42 4.41
N VAL A 22 -2.39 -8.42 5.06
CA VAL A 22 -3.09 -9.62 5.53
C VAL A 22 -2.85 -9.79 7.02
N VAL A 23 -3.92 -9.82 7.82
CA VAL A 23 -3.82 -9.87 9.28
C VAL A 23 -5.03 -10.56 9.91
N ALA A 24 -4.85 -11.25 11.03
CA ALA A 24 -5.93 -11.65 11.91
C ALA A 24 -5.93 -10.76 13.15
N ALA A 25 -7.08 -10.23 13.54
CA ALA A 25 -7.16 -9.33 14.69
C ALA A 25 -8.48 -9.48 15.46
N THR A 26 -8.39 -9.31 16.78
CA THR A 26 -9.58 -9.23 17.66
C THR A 26 -10.37 -7.93 17.41
N ARG A 27 -11.57 -7.82 18.01
CA ARG A 27 -12.39 -6.60 17.98
C ARG A 27 -11.64 -5.32 18.37
N ASN A 28 -10.67 -5.43 19.28
CA ASN A 28 -9.87 -4.32 19.77
C ASN A 28 -8.54 -4.16 19.00
N MET A 29 -8.45 -4.73 17.80
CA MET A 29 -7.25 -4.72 16.94
C MET A 29 -6.01 -5.37 17.59
N GLY A 30 -6.23 -6.35 18.49
CA GLY A 30 -5.17 -7.17 19.07
C GLY A 30 -4.77 -8.29 18.11
N ILE A 31 -3.46 -8.47 17.90
CA ILE A 31 -2.91 -9.40 16.89
C ILE A 31 -1.94 -10.44 17.46
N GLY A 32 -1.58 -10.32 18.74
CA GLY A 32 -0.51 -11.12 19.32
C GLY A 32 -0.45 -11.02 20.84
N LYS A 33 0.10 -12.06 21.45
CA LYS A 33 0.43 -12.17 22.87
C LYS A 33 1.76 -12.92 23.00
N ASP A 34 2.69 -12.40 23.79
CA ASP A 34 4.01 -12.99 24.06
C ASP A 34 4.77 -13.41 22.78
N GLY A 35 4.65 -12.61 21.72
CA GLY A 35 5.30 -12.84 20.43
C GLY A 35 4.69 -13.96 19.57
N LYS A 36 3.50 -14.45 19.92
CA LYS A 36 2.77 -15.51 19.20
C LYS A 36 1.34 -15.10 18.90
N LEU A 37 0.67 -15.85 18.03
CA LEU A 37 -0.78 -15.76 17.86
C LEU A 37 -1.45 -16.40 19.09
N PRO A 38 -2.36 -15.70 19.80
CA PRO A 38 -3.05 -16.25 20.97
C PRO A 38 -4.23 -17.16 20.61
N TRP A 39 -4.31 -17.59 19.35
CA TRP A 39 -5.32 -18.49 18.83
C TRP A 39 -4.68 -19.52 17.89
N ASN A 40 -5.39 -20.63 17.70
CA ASN A 40 -5.06 -21.63 16.70
C ASN A 40 -6.24 -21.77 15.72
N LEU A 41 -6.10 -21.18 14.54
CA LEU A 41 -7.14 -21.17 13.51
C LEU A 41 -6.61 -21.73 12.17
N PRO A 42 -6.60 -23.06 11.98
CA PRO A 42 -6.18 -23.68 10.72
C PRO A 42 -6.88 -23.11 9.49
N SER A 43 -8.16 -22.73 9.60
CA SER A 43 -8.92 -22.11 8.51
C SER A 43 -8.37 -20.74 8.12
N ASP A 44 -7.92 -19.93 9.10
CA ASP A 44 -7.26 -18.65 8.86
C ASP A 44 -5.89 -18.84 8.20
N LEU A 45 -5.08 -19.80 8.68
CA LEU A 45 -3.79 -20.11 8.06
C LEU A 45 -3.94 -20.61 6.61
N LYS A 46 -5.00 -21.38 6.32
CA LYS A 46 -5.33 -21.81 4.96
C LYS A 46 -5.71 -20.61 4.09
N PHE A 47 -6.56 -19.71 4.58
CA PHE A 47 -6.92 -18.48 3.89
C PHE A 47 -5.70 -17.61 3.60
N PHE A 48 -4.86 -17.35 4.62
CA PHE A 48 -3.59 -16.62 4.49
C PHE A 48 -2.69 -17.23 3.40
N LYS A 49 -2.50 -18.56 3.43
CA LYS A 49 -1.68 -19.27 2.44
C LYS A 49 -2.25 -19.11 1.04
N GLN A 50 -3.55 -19.35 0.85
CA GLN A 50 -4.19 -19.24 -0.46
C GLN A 50 -4.10 -17.82 -1.01
N LEU A 51 -4.47 -16.82 -0.21
CA LEU A 51 -4.45 -15.42 -0.59
C LEU A 51 -3.04 -14.95 -0.99
N THR A 52 -2.04 -15.28 -0.17
CA THR A 52 -0.66 -14.82 -0.40
C THR A 52 0.08 -15.63 -1.45
N MET A 53 -0.36 -16.85 -1.81
CA MET A 53 0.27 -17.65 -2.87
C MET A 53 -0.39 -17.50 -4.24
N SER A 54 -1.67 -17.14 -4.31
CA SER A 54 -2.40 -17.12 -5.58
C SER A 54 -1.92 -15.97 -6.46
N THR A 55 -1.53 -16.30 -7.69
CA THR A 55 -1.24 -15.36 -8.77
C THR A 55 -2.19 -15.57 -9.93
N SER A 56 -2.43 -14.51 -10.69
CA SER A 56 -3.12 -14.60 -11.97
C SER A 56 -2.19 -15.07 -13.09
N ASP A 57 -0.91 -14.72 -13.01
CA ASP A 57 0.14 -15.18 -13.90
C ASP A 57 0.88 -16.40 -13.29
N PRO A 58 0.86 -17.58 -13.92
CA PRO A 58 1.54 -18.78 -13.42
C PRO A 58 3.07 -18.67 -13.47
N GLY A 59 3.64 -17.74 -14.25
CA GLY A 59 5.07 -17.46 -14.29
C GLY A 59 5.54 -16.53 -13.17
N LYS A 60 4.61 -15.96 -12.38
CA LYS A 60 4.92 -15.06 -11.28
C LYS A 60 4.65 -15.70 -9.94
N ARG A 61 5.19 -15.08 -8.90
CA ARG A 61 4.86 -15.36 -7.50
C ARG A 61 4.51 -14.07 -6.76
N ASN A 62 4.09 -14.17 -5.51
CA ASN A 62 3.91 -13.00 -4.66
C ASN A 62 5.08 -12.83 -3.68
N ALA A 63 5.18 -11.63 -3.11
CA ALA A 63 6.09 -11.32 -2.01
C ALA A 63 5.32 -11.13 -0.70
N VAL A 64 5.91 -11.59 0.41
CA VAL A 64 5.43 -11.34 1.77
C VAL A 64 6.49 -10.54 2.53
N VAL A 65 6.08 -9.40 3.09
CA VAL A 65 6.94 -8.47 3.83
C VAL A 65 6.58 -8.56 5.31
N MET A 66 7.58 -8.80 6.16
CA MET A 66 7.37 -8.98 7.59
C MET A 66 8.51 -8.41 8.43
N GLY A 67 8.22 -8.02 9.67
CA GLY A 67 9.25 -7.66 10.64
C GLY A 67 10.00 -8.88 11.19
N ARG A 68 11.23 -8.66 11.68
CA ARG A 68 12.08 -9.72 12.28
C ARG A 68 11.36 -10.57 13.34
N LYS A 69 10.62 -9.96 14.27
CA LYS A 69 9.88 -10.70 15.31
C LYS A 69 8.80 -11.63 14.73
N THR A 70 8.13 -11.20 13.66
CA THR A 70 7.15 -12.04 12.95
C THR A 70 7.85 -13.21 12.27
N TRP A 71 8.96 -12.96 11.58
CA TRP A 71 9.80 -14.04 11.03
C TRP A 71 10.25 -15.04 12.10
N GLU A 72 10.68 -14.53 13.26
CA GLU A 72 11.12 -15.33 14.41
C GLU A 72 9.99 -16.19 14.98
N SER A 73 8.74 -15.70 14.96
CA SER A 73 7.55 -16.40 15.44
C SER A 73 7.06 -17.53 14.52
N ILE A 74 7.40 -17.49 13.23
CA ILE A 74 7.04 -18.55 12.28
C ILE A 74 7.88 -19.80 12.62
N PRO A 75 7.25 -20.98 12.83
CA PRO A 75 8.00 -22.19 13.15
C PRO A 75 9.07 -22.48 12.09
N PRO A 76 10.28 -22.95 12.46
CA PRO A 76 11.37 -23.20 11.53
C PRO A 76 10.99 -24.07 10.31
N LEU A 77 10.08 -25.04 10.51
CA LEU A 77 9.58 -25.92 9.43
C LEU A 77 8.79 -25.18 8.34
N TYR A 78 8.26 -23.99 8.64
CA TYR A 78 7.40 -23.22 7.74
C TYR A 78 8.04 -21.92 7.26
N ARG A 79 9.29 -21.61 7.66
CA ARG A 79 10.05 -20.46 7.16
C ARG A 79 11.27 -20.91 6.33
N PRO A 80 11.55 -20.30 5.16
CA PRO A 80 10.73 -19.28 4.49
C PRO A 80 9.36 -19.82 4.08
N LEU A 81 8.37 -18.92 3.97
CA LEU A 81 7.04 -19.30 3.53
C LEU A 81 7.10 -19.77 2.06
N PRO A 82 6.77 -21.04 1.77
CA PRO A 82 7.03 -21.63 0.45
C PRO A 82 6.16 -20.99 -0.63
N GLY A 83 6.69 -20.95 -1.86
CA GLY A 83 6.02 -20.39 -3.05
C GLY A 83 5.93 -18.87 -3.08
N ARG A 84 6.59 -18.17 -2.14
CA ARG A 84 6.58 -16.71 -2.01
C ARG A 84 8.00 -16.19 -1.82
N LEU A 85 8.25 -14.98 -2.30
CA LEU A 85 9.44 -14.24 -1.88
C LEU A 85 9.22 -13.73 -0.45
N ASN A 86 10.13 -14.03 0.47
CA ASN A 86 10.03 -13.57 1.85
C ASN A 86 10.94 -12.36 2.04
N VAL A 87 10.40 -11.22 2.43
CA VAL A 87 11.17 -10.00 2.70
C VAL A 87 11.11 -9.71 4.20
N VAL A 88 12.26 -9.77 4.87
CA VAL A 88 12.36 -9.59 6.32
C VAL A 88 12.95 -8.22 6.63
N LEU A 89 12.18 -7.43 7.38
CA LEU A 89 12.55 -6.10 7.82
C LEU A 89 13.32 -6.18 9.13
N THR A 90 14.58 -5.73 9.11
CA THR A 90 15.46 -5.67 10.28
C THR A 90 16.39 -4.47 10.18
N ARG A 91 16.62 -3.81 11.32
CA ARG A 91 17.61 -2.72 11.45
C ARG A 91 18.97 -3.23 11.95
N SER A 92 19.03 -4.49 12.38
CA SER A 92 20.21 -5.08 13.02
C SER A 92 21.09 -5.77 11.97
N GLY A 93 22.32 -5.29 11.78
CA GLY A 93 23.29 -5.88 10.84
C GLY A 93 23.76 -7.30 11.18
N GLY A 94 23.43 -7.82 12.36
CA GLY A 94 23.76 -9.19 12.79
C GLY A 94 22.73 -10.26 12.39
N PHE A 95 21.64 -9.90 11.72
CA PHE A 95 20.62 -10.85 11.29
C PHE A 95 21.01 -11.48 9.95
N ASN A 96 21.81 -12.55 10.00
CA ASN A 96 22.33 -13.20 8.80
C ASN A 96 21.45 -14.38 8.37
N ILE A 97 20.38 -14.08 7.65
CA ILE A 97 19.58 -15.09 6.91
C ILE A 97 19.62 -14.86 5.40
N ALA A 98 20.48 -13.94 4.94
CA ALA A 98 20.61 -13.57 3.53
C ALA A 98 21.09 -14.74 2.65
N SER A 99 21.66 -15.79 3.26
CA SER A 99 22.05 -17.02 2.58
C SER A 99 20.89 -17.98 2.31
N LEU A 100 19.68 -17.71 2.80
CA LEU A 100 18.50 -18.53 2.50
C LEU A 100 17.93 -18.13 1.15
N GLU A 101 17.76 -19.12 0.27
CA GLU A 101 17.06 -18.90 -0.98
C GLU A 101 15.65 -18.35 -0.75
N ASN A 102 15.22 -17.44 -1.62
CA ASN A 102 13.90 -16.80 -1.57
C ASN A 102 13.66 -15.92 -0.34
N VAL A 103 14.74 -15.44 0.29
CA VAL A 103 14.67 -14.47 1.38
C VAL A 103 15.47 -13.22 1.02
N GLU A 104 14.85 -12.06 1.20
CA GLU A 104 15.47 -10.75 1.09
C GLU A 104 15.45 -10.03 2.43
N ILE A 105 16.47 -9.23 2.69
CA ILE A 105 16.59 -8.44 3.92
C ILE A 105 16.53 -6.96 3.58
N CYS A 106 15.68 -6.21 4.28
CA CYS A 106 15.55 -4.76 4.08
C CYS A 106 15.53 -4.02 5.42
N GLY A 107 16.03 -2.77 5.42
CA GLY A 107 16.05 -1.92 6.62
C GLY A 107 14.68 -1.32 6.99
N SER A 108 13.77 -1.23 6.02
CA SER A 108 12.45 -0.62 6.17
C SER A 108 11.46 -1.14 5.13
N ILE A 109 10.17 -0.92 5.37
CA ILE A 109 9.13 -1.20 4.38
C ILE A 109 9.36 -0.41 3.10
N HIS A 110 9.79 0.85 3.22
CA HIS A 110 10.05 1.69 2.06
C HIS A 110 11.13 1.09 1.14
N LEU A 111 12.26 0.66 1.70
CA LEU A 111 13.33 0.03 0.94
C LEU A 111 12.89 -1.31 0.33
N ALA A 112 12.04 -2.07 1.03
CA ALA A 112 11.46 -3.30 0.48
C ALA A 112 10.57 -3.02 -0.74
N LEU A 113 9.74 -1.97 -0.70
CA LEU A 113 8.89 -1.61 -1.83
C LEU A 113 9.67 -1.06 -3.02
N GLU A 114 10.79 -0.37 -2.79
CA GLU A 114 11.73 0.00 -3.86
C GLU A 114 12.39 -1.24 -4.47
N LEU A 115 12.95 -2.14 -3.64
CA LEU A 115 13.57 -3.38 -4.11
C LEU A 115 12.60 -4.19 -4.99
N LEU A 116 11.34 -4.30 -4.56
CA LEU A 116 10.32 -5.06 -5.27
C LEU A 116 9.85 -4.38 -6.57
N ALA A 117 10.13 -3.08 -6.73
CA ALA A 117 9.84 -2.30 -7.94
C ALA A 117 10.95 -2.39 -9.00
N GLU A 118 12.11 -2.95 -8.66
CA GLU A 118 13.25 -3.07 -9.55
C GLU A 118 13.41 -4.50 -10.11
N PRO A 119 14.11 -4.68 -11.25
CA PRO A 119 14.46 -6.01 -11.74
C PRO A 119 15.32 -6.80 -10.73
N PRO A 120 15.12 -8.13 -10.62
CA PRO A 120 14.19 -8.96 -11.38
C PRO A 120 12.75 -8.99 -10.79
N TYR A 121 12.52 -8.32 -9.66
CA TYR A 121 11.28 -8.43 -8.89
C TYR A 121 10.08 -7.75 -9.53
N CYS A 122 10.29 -6.64 -10.24
CA CYS A 122 9.23 -5.97 -10.98
C CYS A 122 8.53 -6.88 -12.01
N SER A 123 9.28 -7.81 -12.62
CA SER A 123 8.76 -8.77 -13.61
C SER A 123 8.28 -10.08 -13.00
N SER A 124 8.87 -10.52 -11.88
CA SER A 124 8.60 -11.85 -11.29
C SER A 124 7.60 -11.84 -10.12
N ILE A 125 7.38 -10.68 -9.48
CA ILE A 125 6.44 -10.52 -8.36
C ILE A 125 5.12 -9.91 -8.86
N GLU A 126 3.99 -10.57 -8.62
CA GLU A 126 2.66 -10.05 -8.98
C GLU A 126 2.08 -9.13 -7.90
N LYS A 127 2.02 -9.59 -6.65
CA LYS A 127 1.51 -8.80 -5.51
C LYS A 127 2.49 -8.80 -4.35
N VAL A 128 2.42 -7.74 -3.56
CA VAL A 128 3.17 -7.57 -2.31
C VAL A 128 2.17 -7.59 -1.15
N PHE A 129 2.43 -8.43 -0.15
CA PHE A 129 1.63 -8.54 1.06
C PHE A 129 2.44 -8.17 2.30
N VAL A 130 1.98 -7.22 3.09
CA VAL A 130 2.52 -6.91 4.41
C VAL A 130 1.77 -7.76 5.45
N ILE A 131 2.50 -8.57 6.21
CA ILE A 131 1.90 -9.64 7.04
C ILE A 131 2.17 -9.48 8.54
N GLY A 132 2.77 -8.36 8.97
CA GLY A 132 3.12 -8.13 10.38
C GLY A 132 4.58 -7.73 10.60
N GLY A 133 5.02 -7.48 11.84
CA GLY A 133 4.24 -7.50 13.08
C GLY A 133 3.64 -6.13 13.42
N GLY A 134 3.25 -5.94 14.68
CA GLY A 134 2.52 -4.74 15.12
C GLY A 134 3.20 -3.40 14.76
N GLN A 135 4.53 -3.33 14.83
CA GLN A 135 5.26 -2.11 14.42
C GLN A 135 5.11 -1.85 12.92
N ILE A 136 5.32 -2.87 12.08
CA ILE A 136 5.23 -2.73 10.62
C ILE A 136 3.79 -2.39 10.21
N LEU A 137 2.81 -3.05 10.81
CA LEU A 137 1.39 -2.79 10.54
C LEU A 137 0.94 -1.40 11.01
N ARG A 138 1.53 -0.84 12.07
CA ARG A 138 1.24 0.54 12.50
C ARG A 138 1.64 1.57 11.44
N GLU A 139 2.75 1.32 10.76
CA GLU A 139 3.24 2.18 9.67
C GLU A 139 2.51 1.89 8.35
N ALA A 140 2.05 0.66 8.13
CA ALA A 140 1.55 0.21 6.83
C ALA A 140 0.03 0.24 6.66
N LEU A 141 -0.75 -0.05 7.71
CA LEU A 141 -2.18 -0.38 7.57
C LEU A 141 -3.00 0.70 6.84
N ASN A 142 -2.77 1.97 7.18
CA ASN A 142 -3.50 3.09 6.61
C ASN A 142 -2.66 3.94 5.65
N ALA A 143 -1.43 3.52 5.33
CA ALA A 143 -0.51 4.30 4.48
C ALA A 143 -0.96 4.34 3.01
N PRO A 144 -0.64 5.41 2.26
CA PRO A 144 -1.12 5.62 0.88
C PRO A 144 -0.87 4.45 -0.06
N GLU A 145 0.24 3.74 0.10
CA GLU A 145 0.62 2.59 -0.73
C GLU A 145 -0.16 1.29 -0.42
N CYS A 146 -0.98 1.27 0.65
CA CYS A 146 -1.82 0.12 0.99
C CYS A 146 -3.13 0.11 0.20
N ASP A 147 -3.24 -0.75 -0.80
CA ASP A 147 -4.41 -0.82 -1.71
C ASP A 147 -5.58 -1.62 -1.12
N ALA A 148 -5.31 -2.61 -0.26
CA ALA A 148 -6.33 -3.46 0.33
C ALA A 148 -5.87 -4.02 1.68
N ILE A 149 -6.86 -4.30 2.53
CA ILE A 149 -6.67 -4.93 3.83
C ILE A 149 -7.56 -6.17 3.86
N HIS A 150 -6.94 -7.34 3.97
CA HIS A 150 -7.58 -8.61 4.23
C HIS A 150 -7.43 -8.91 5.71
N ILE A 151 -8.55 -8.84 6.43
CA ILE A 151 -8.59 -9.02 7.88
C ILE A 151 -9.47 -10.21 8.24
N THR A 152 -8.90 -11.16 8.97
CA THR A 152 -9.66 -12.16 9.71
C THR A 152 -10.11 -11.52 11.03
N LYS A 153 -11.39 -11.15 11.10
CA LYS A 153 -11.98 -10.52 12.28
C LYS A 153 -12.34 -11.57 13.31
N ILE A 154 -11.64 -11.57 14.43
CA ILE A 154 -11.89 -12.46 15.56
C ILE A 154 -12.85 -11.77 16.53
N GLU A 155 -14.02 -12.37 16.68
CA GLU A 155 -15.12 -11.84 17.49
C GLU A 155 -15.02 -12.25 18.97
N THR A 156 -14.33 -13.37 19.24
CA THR A 156 -14.08 -13.85 20.60
C THR A 156 -13.09 -12.94 21.32
N SER A 157 -13.38 -12.63 22.60
CA SER A 157 -12.47 -11.86 23.44
C SER A 157 -11.25 -12.71 23.80
N ILE A 158 -10.08 -12.26 23.37
CA ILE A 158 -8.79 -12.92 23.59
C ILE A 158 -7.80 -11.85 24.07
N GLU A 159 -7.04 -12.17 25.11
CA GLU A 159 -6.01 -11.26 25.64
C GLU A 159 -4.88 -11.07 24.62
N CYS A 160 -4.46 -9.83 24.42
CA CYS A 160 -3.38 -9.45 23.51
C CYS A 160 -2.47 -8.41 24.19
N ASP A 161 -1.19 -8.40 23.84
CA ASP A 161 -0.23 -7.34 24.21
C ASP A 161 0.24 -6.51 23.00
N THR A 162 -0.02 -7.02 21.79
CA THR A 162 0.40 -6.42 20.53
C THR A 162 -0.84 -6.00 19.75
N PHE A 163 -0.92 -4.70 19.47
CA PHE A 163 -2.08 -4.07 18.83
C PHE A 163 -1.67 -3.27 17.60
N ILE A 164 -2.58 -3.19 16.64
CA ILE A 164 -2.47 -2.37 15.42
C ILE A 164 -3.51 -1.23 15.47
N PRO A 165 -3.33 -0.14 14.69
CA PRO A 165 -4.34 0.91 14.61
C PRO A 165 -5.65 0.37 14.02
N ALA A 166 -6.76 1.09 14.27
CA ALA A 166 -8.02 0.85 13.58
C ALA A 166 -7.86 1.09 12.07
N ILE A 167 -8.65 0.36 11.26
CA ILE A 167 -8.75 0.61 9.83
C ILE A 167 -9.48 1.94 9.63
N ASP A 168 -8.87 2.86 8.88
CA ASP A 168 -9.49 4.15 8.57
C ASP A 168 -10.56 3.98 7.49
N LEU A 169 -11.82 3.96 7.91
CA LEU A 169 -12.98 3.79 7.02
C LEU A 169 -13.25 5.02 6.13
N SER A 170 -12.57 6.15 6.36
CA SER A 170 -12.57 7.28 5.42
C SER A 170 -11.62 7.05 4.24
N LEU A 171 -10.68 6.12 4.36
CA LEU A 171 -9.73 5.74 3.31
C LEU A 171 -10.13 4.43 2.62
N PHE A 172 -10.83 3.54 3.33
CA PHE A 172 -11.14 2.19 2.88
C PHE A 172 -12.63 1.89 2.85
N GLN A 173 -13.08 1.28 1.76
CA GLN A 173 -14.42 0.77 1.61
C GLN A 173 -14.46 -0.74 1.88
N HIS A 174 -15.46 -1.18 2.64
CA HIS A 174 -15.77 -2.61 2.77
C HIS A 174 -16.13 -3.20 1.38
N ARG A 175 -15.52 -4.35 1.04
CA ARG A 175 -15.76 -5.03 -0.25
C ARG A 175 -16.30 -6.44 -0.11
N TYR A 176 -15.93 -7.14 0.94
CA TYR A 176 -16.32 -8.54 1.12
C TYR A 176 -16.34 -8.91 2.60
N SER A 177 -17.30 -9.76 2.97
CA SER A 177 -17.26 -10.55 4.20
C SER A 177 -17.76 -11.97 3.93
N SER A 178 -17.07 -12.95 4.51
CA SER A 178 -17.60 -14.31 4.60
C SER A 178 -18.76 -14.36 5.59
N GLN A 179 -19.51 -15.46 5.58
CA GLN A 179 -20.33 -15.82 6.74
C GLN A 179 -19.41 -16.02 7.96
N PRO A 180 -19.92 -15.85 9.20
CA PRO A 180 -19.15 -16.20 10.40
C PRO A 180 -18.82 -17.69 10.42
N LEU A 181 -17.58 -18.01 10.78
CA LEU A 181 -17.09 -19.36 11.06
C LEU A 181 -16.87 -19.51 12.56
N VAL A 182 -16.94 -20.75 13.04
CA VAL A 182 -16.53 -21.11 14.40
C VAL A 182 -15.52 -22.26 14.30
N GLU A 183 -14.33 -22.06 14.84
CA GLU A 183 -13.26 -23.07 14.90
C GLU A 183 -12.60 -22.96 16.27
N ASN A 184 -12.43 -24.08 16.98
CA ASN A 184 -11.82 -24.10 18.32
C ASN A 184 -12.46 -23.12 19.32
N ASN A 185 -13.79 -23.01 19.33
CA ASN A 185 -14.58 -22.06 20.15
C ASN A 185 -14.29 -20.57 19.86
N ILE A 186 -13.67 -20.27 18.73
CA ILE A 186 -13.40 -18.91 18.29
C ILE A 186 -14.29 -18.60 17.10
N GLN A 187 -15.10 -17.55 17.22
CA GLN A 187 -15.89 -17.04 16.12
C GLN A 187 -15.09 -16.00 15.34
N PHE A 188 -15.05 -16.12 14.01
CA PHE A 188 -14.37 -15.17 13.14
C PHE A 188 -14.99 -15.07 11.75
N SER A 189 -14.60 -14.05 10.99
CA SER A 189 -14.99 -13.89 9.58
C SER A 189 -13.82 -13.35 8.75
N PHE A 190 -13.77 -13.71 7.47
CA PHE A 190 -12.81 -13.12 6.53
C PHE A 190 -13.42 -11.86 5.92
N VAL A 191 -12.73 -10.73 6.06
CA VAL A 191 -13.22 -9.43 5.59
C VAL A 191 -12.16 -8.78 4.70
N THR A 192 -12.59 -8.19 3.59
CA THR A 192 -11.71 -7.39 2.73
C THR A 192 -12.20 -5.95 2.65
N TYR A 193 -11.26 -5.04 2.87
CA TYR A 193 -11.40 -3.61 2.62
C TYR A 193 -10.50 -3.21 1.45
N VAL A 194 -10.96 -2.31 0.60
CA VAL A 194 -10.19 -1.79 -0.53
C VAL A 194 -10.12 -0.28 -0.44
N ARG A 195 -8.93 0.29 -0.66
CA ARG A 195 -8.70 1.73 -0.61
C ARG A 195 -9.58 2.43 -1.64
N MET A 196 -10.22 3.52 -1.22
CA MET A 196 -10.98 4.38 -2.11
C MET A 196 -10.02 5.21 -2.96
N LYS A 197 -10.15 5.14 -4.28
CA LYS A 197 -9.42 6.02 -5.20
C LYS A 197 -10.20 7.33 -5.35
N PHE A 198 -9.64 8.44 -4.89
CA PHE A 198 -10.23 9.75 -5.13
C PHE A 198 -10.10 10.07 -6.63
N ASN A 199 -11.24 10.13 -7.33
CA ASN A 199 -11.26 10.68 -8.69
C ASN A 199 -11.17 12.21 -8.58
N LEU A 200 -9.99 12.77 -8.88
CA LEU A 200 -9.72 14.22 -8.92
C LEU A 200 -10.58 15.01 -9.92
N LEU A 201 -11.41 14.36 -10.73
CA LEU A 201 -12.24 15.01 -11.75
C LEU A 201 -13.52 15.67 -11.22
N ARG A 202 -13.78 15.68 -9.91
CA ARG A 202 -15.05 16.20 -9.35
C ARG A 202 -14.99 17.57 -8.69
N SER A 203 -13.87 18.30 -8.76
CA SER A 203 -13.78 19.60 -8.08
C SER A 203 -12.85 20.57 -8.81
N PHE A 204 -13.34 21.15 -9.91
CA PHE A 204 -12.99 22.51 -10.28
C PHE A 204 -14.28 23.34 -10.26
N PRO A 205 -14.49 24.22 -9.26
CA PRO A 205 -15.50 25.25 -9.39
C PRO A 205 -15.04 26.25 -10.47
N LEU A 206 -15.91 26.51 -11.45
CA LEU A 206 -15.76 27.59 -12.43
C LEU A 206 -15.66 28.92 -11.68
N HIS A 207 -14.47 29.52 -11.63
CA HIS A 207 -14.34 30.90 -11.19
C HIS A 207 -14.79 31.83 -12.33
N THR A 208 -15.80 32.63 -11.99
CA THR A 208 -16.36 33.75 -12.73
C THR A 208 -15.27 34.79 -13.00
N THR A 209 -15.13 35.23 -14.26
CA THR A 209 -14.21 36.29 -14.67
C THR A 209 -14.72 37.66 -14.23
N GLU A 210 -13.94 38.37 -13.43
CA GLU A 210 -14.16 39.78 -13.08
C GLU A 210 -13.82 40.72 -14.25
N VAL A 211 -14.54 41.83 -14.27
CA VAL A 211 -14.57 42.91 -15.25
C VAL A 211 -13.29 43.74 -15.19
N LEU A 212 -12.59 43.89 -16.32
CA LEU A 212 -11.58 44.93 -16.51
C LEU A 212 -12.22 46.17 -17.12
N GLN A 213 -12.29 47.23 -16.32
CA GLN A 213 -12.63 48.59 -16.73
C GLN A 213 -11.32 49.33 -17.02
N GLU A 214 -10.94 49.46 -18.30
CA GLU A 214 -9.86 50.38 -18.70
C GLU A 214 -10.40 51.73 -19.17
N LYS A 215 -9.75 52.74 -18.61
CA LYS A 215 -10.04 54.16 -18.72
C LYS A 215 -9.68 54.69 -20.10
N GLY A 216 -10.50 55.65 -20.55
CA GLY A 216 -10.36 56.28 -21.84
C GLY A 216 -9.08 57.09 -22.03
N ILE A 217 -8.70 57.19 -23.30
CA ILE A 217 -7.90 58.28 -23.85
C ILE A 217 -8.64 58.78 -25.08
N ARG A 218 -9.12 60.03 -24.99
CA ARG A 218 -9.63 60.83 -26.11
C ARG A 218 -8.44 61.28 -26.96
N THR A 219 -8.53 61.14 -28.27
CA THR A 219 -8.09 62.17 -29.22
C THR A 219 -9.14 62.34 -30.32
N ARG A 220 -9.54 63.60 -30.49
CA ARG A 220 -10.26 64.26 -31.60
C ARG A 220 -9.35 64.31 -32.83
N ASP A 221 -9.74 64.50 -34.08
CA ASP A 221 -10.98 64.71 -34.85
C ASP A 221 -10.56 64.53 -36.34
N GLY A 222 -11.49 64.20 -37.23
CA GLY A 222 -11.37 64.50 -38.67
C GLY A 222 -11.76 63.38 -39.67
N ASP A 223 -13.05 63.27 -40.01
CA ASP A 223 -13.63 63.62 -41.34
C ASP A 223 -12.79 63.24 -42.60
N ILE A 224 -13.24 62.58 -43.70
CA ILE A 224 -14.55 62.28 -44.32
C ILE A 224 -14.34 61.18 -45.42
N ASP A 225 -15.40 60.42 -45.73
CA ASP A 225 -15.82 59.81 -47.02
C ASP A 225 -15.01 58.73 -47.77
N GLY A 226 -15.73 57.70 -48.26
CA GLY A 226 -15.33 56.94 -49.45
C GLY A 226 -15.73 55.45 -49.53
N ASP A 227 -17.02 55.19 -49.73
CA ASP A 227 -17.66 54.21 -50.63
C ASP A 227 -16.98 52.90 -51.14
N TYR A 228 -17.88 51.91 -51.37
CA TYR A 228 -17.85 50.81 -52.36
C TYR A 228 -17.13 49.46 -52.10
N LEU A 229 -17.97 48.42 -51.94
CA LEU A 229 -18.00 47.10 -52.63
C LEU A 229 -16.69 46.59 -53.28
N ASP A 230 -16.31 45.33 -53.02
CA ASP A 230 -16.75 44.18 -53.85
C ASP A 230 -16.29 42.82 -53.27
N ARG A 231 -16.91 41.78 -53.82
CA ARG A 231 -16.91 40.36 -53.54
C ARG A 231 -15.61 39.62 -53.92
N GLN A 232 -15.58 38.38 -53.43
CA GLN A 232 -15.33 37.13 -54.18
C GLN A 232 -13.99 36.39 -53.99
N LEU A 233 -14.21 35.10 -53.62
CA LEU A 233 -13.39 33.89 -53.77
C LEU A 233 -12.37 33.58 -52.68
#